data_AF-A0A3S0PFT7-F1
#
_entry.id   AF-A0A3S0PFT7-F1
#
_cell.length_a   1.000
_cell.length_b   1.000
_cell.length_c   1.000
_cell.angle_alpha   90.00
_cell.angle_beta   90.00
_cell.angle_gamma   90.00
#
_symmetry.space_group_name_H-M   'P 1'
#
loop_
_entity.id
_entity.type
_entity.pdbx_description
1 polymer ?
#
loop_
_entity_poly.entity_id
_entity_poly.type
_entity_poly.pdbx_seq_one_letter_code
_entity_poly.pdbx_strand_id
1 'polypeptide(L)'
;MIEKRISSLEFDEALKLIAAYKLQLMHELKENVLVDNINIQNDVNEKTFKALKIYYQLYYKIELNWDDLAVMEISLLKSIDYNKMAFVKGFGFISLFNFKELMISCSILKEEEYCQLKKRYR
;
A
#
# COMPACT_ATOMS: atom_id res chain seq x y z
N MET A 1 56.39 -4.35 -6.50
CA MET A 1 54.93 -4.52 -6.38
C MET A 1 54.51 -5.48 -7.48
N ILE A 2 53.89 -6.61 -7.14
CA ILE A 2 53.40 -7.56 -8.16
C ILE A 2 52.06 -7.01 -8.64
N GLU A 3 51.97 -6.63 -9.91
CA GLU A 3 50.70 -6.31 -10.56
C GLU A 3 49.85 -7.58 -10.58
N LYS A 4 48.84 -7.63 -9.72
CA LYS A 4 47.89 -8.74 -9.67
C LYS A 4 46.98 -8.62 -10.90
N ARG A 5 47.31 -9.33 -11.97
CA ARG A 5 46.49 -9.37 -13.20
C ARG A 5 45.31 -10.30 -12.97
N ILE A 6 44.11 -9.78 -13.19
CA ILE A 6 42.87 -10.54 -13.15
C ILE A 6 42.92 -11.54 -14.32
N SER A 7 42.71 -12.82 -14.01
CA SER A 7 42.59 -13.86 -15.03
C SER A 7 41.25 -13.77 -15.75
N SER A 8 41.17 -14.29 -16.97
CA SER A 8 39.90 -14.32 -17.72
C SER A 8 38.78 -15.04 -16.97
N LEU A 9 39.14 -16.09 -16.20
CA LEU A 9 38.20 -16.84 -15.38
C LEU A 9 37.60 -15.97 -14.26
N GLU A 10 38.44 -15.24 -13.53
CA GLU A 10 37.99 -14.33 -12.46
C GLU A 10 37.10 -13.21 -13.02
N PHE A 11 37.38 -12.75 -14.24
CA PHE A 11 36.55 -11.77 -14.93
C PHE A 11 35.18 -12.35 -15.34
N ASP A 12 35.16 -13.55 -15.90
CA ASP A 12 33.92 -14.23 -16.31
C ASP A 12 33.04 -14.58 -15.09
N GLU A 13 33.65 -14.96 -13.97
CA GLU A 13 32.94 -15.21 -12.70
C GLU A 13 32.35 -13.93 -12.13
N ALA A 14 33.08 -12.81 -12.16
CA ALA A 14 32.57 -11.51 -11.75
C ALA A 14 31.38 -11.07 -12.62
N LEU A 15 31.46 -11.29 -13.94
CA LEU A 15 30.36 -11.00 -14.85
C LEU A 15 29.11 -11.84 -14.56
N LYS A 16 29.28 -13.13 -14.26
CA LYS A 16 28.16 -14.00 -13.85
C LYS A 16 27.49 -13.52 -12.57
N LEU A 17 28.28 -13.10 -11.58
CA LEU A 17 27.79 -12.51 -10.34
C LEU A 17 26.98 -11.23 -10.59
N ILE A 18 27.50 -10.31 -11.40
CA ILE A 18 26.79 -9.07 -11.75
C ILE A 18 25.48 -9.36 -12.49
N ALA A 19 25.51 -10.30 -13.43
CA ALA A 19 24.31 -10.70 -14.19
C ALA A 19 23.25 -11.34 -13.28
N ALA A 20 23.64 -12.21 -12.36
CA ALA A 20 22.74 -12.82 -11.39
C ALA A 20 22.13 -11.76 -10.46
N TYR A 21 22.94 -10.82 -9.97
CA TYR A 21 22.47 -9.73 -9.11
C TYR A 21 21.49 -8.82 -9.85
N LYS A 22 21.76 -8.50 -11.13
CA LYS A 22 20.85 -7.72 -11.96
C LYS A 22 19.52 -8.44 -12.19
N LEU A 23 19.55 -9.76 -12.43
CA LEU A 23 18.33 -10.56 -12.58
C LEU A 23 17.51 -10.62 -11.30
N GLN A 24 18.16 -10.78 -10.15
CA GLN A 24 17.51 -10.72 -8.85
C GLN A 24 16.86 -9.35 -8.62
N LEU A 25 17.58 -8.25 -8.87
CA LEU A 25 17.07 -6.90 -8.75
C LEU A 25 15.89 -6.63 -9.69
N MET A 26 15.95 -7.14 -10.93
CA MET A 26 14.83 -7.04 -11.87
C MET A 26 13.62 -7.86 -11.45
N HIS A 27 13.81 -8.99 -10.78
CA HIS A 27 12.74 -9.81 -10.23
C HIS A 27 12.09 -9.11 -9.02
N GLU A 28 12.90 -8.61 -8.09
CA GLU A 28 12.46 -7.81 -6.94
C GLU A 28 11.74 -6.53 -7.40
N LEU A 29 12.23 -5.86 -8.44
CA LEU A 29 11.57 -4.69 -9.00
C LEU A 29 10.26 -5.03 -9.70
N LYS A 30 10.16 -6.16 -10.40
CA LYS A 30 8.89 -6.62 -11.00
C LYS A 30 7.84 -6.98 -9.96
N GLU A 31 8.25 -7.51 -8.80
CA GLU A 31 7.35 -7.71 -7.67
C GLU A 31 6.93 -6.40 -6.99
N ASN A 32 7.74 -5.34 -7.14
CA ASN A 32 7.49 -4.01 -6.54
C ASN A 32 6.94 -2.95 -7.50
N VAL A 33 6.56 -3.28 -8.75
CA VAL A 33 5.74 -2.36 -9.57
C VAL A 33 4.27 -2.46 -9.11
N LEU A 34 4.06 -2.13 -7.83
CA LEU A 34 2.75 -1.77 -7.33
C LEU A 34 2.51 -0.35 -7.81
N VAL A 35 1.35 -0.10 -8.40
CA VAL A 35 0.91 1.27 -8.70
C VAL A 35 0.89 1.99 -7.35
N ASP A 36 1.87 2.85 -7.06
CA ASP A 36 2.00 3.45 -5.72
C ASP A 36 0.78 4.29 -5.35
N ASN A 37 0.02 4.76 -6.34
CA ASN A 37 -1.15 5.59 -6.17
C ASN A 37 -2.39 4.96 -6.79
N ILE A 38 -3.53 5.12 -6.14
CA ILE A 38 -4.84 4.67 -6.63
C ILE A 38 -5.83 5.82 -6.64
N ASN A 39 -6.70 5.82 -7.65
CA ASN A 39 -7.85 6.71 -7.69
C ASN A 39 -9.04 6.04 -6.99
N ILE A 40 -9.47 6.61 -5.86
CA ILE A 40 -10.68 6.20 -5.13
C ILE A 40 -11.70 7.34 -5.06
N GLN A 41 -11.46 8.46 -5.74
CA GLN A 41 -12.26 9.68 -5.63
C GLN A 41 -13.73 9.47 -6.00
N ASN A 42 -13.98 8.65 -7.02
CA ASN A 42 -15.33 8.39 -7.52
C ASN A 42 -16.08 7.32 -6.71
N ASP A 43 -15.36 6.50 -5.96
CA ASP A 43 -15.91 5.38 -5.18
C ASP A 43 -16.12 5.73 -3.70
N VAL A 44 -15.52 6.83 -3.25
CA VAL A 44 -15.68 7.38 -1.90
C VAL A 44 -16.80 8.42 -1.90
N ASN A 45 -17.77 8.25 -0.99
CA ASN A 45 -18.80 9.27 -0.77
C ASN A 45 -18.33 10.35 0.22
N GLU A 46 -19.06 11.47 0.26
CA GLU A 46 -18.74 12.64 1.10
C GLU A 46 -18.60 12.29 2.60
N LYS A 47 -19.43 11.37 3.11
CA LYS A 47 -19.37 10.95 4.53
C LYS A 47 -18.08 10.18 4.82
N THR A 48 -17.70 9.26 3.93
CA THR A 48 -16.46 8.48 4.04
C THR A 48 -15.24 9.37 3.92
N PHE A 49 -15.25 10.34 3.00
CA PHE A 49 -14.19 11.33 2.92
C PHE A 49 -14.05 12.18 4.17
N LYS A 50 -15.17 12.70 4.73
CA LYS A 50 -15.11 13.47 5.99
C LYS A 50 -14.48 12.65 7.12
N ALA A 51 -14.80 11.37 7.20
CA ALA A 51 -14.18 10.48 8.17
C ALA A 51 -12.69 10.25 7.90
N LEU A 52 -12.29 10.02 6.65
CA LEU A 52 -10.89 9.91 6.24
C LEU A 52 -10.10 11.19 6.57
N LYS A 53 -10.65 12.36 6.25
CA LYS A 53 -10.06 13.66 6.56
C LYS A 53 -9.81 13.80 8.07
N ILE A 54 -10.82 13.51 8.90
CA ILE A 54 -10.68 13.55 10.37
C ILE A 54 -9.64 12.53 10.84
N TYR A 55 -9.67 11.30 10.31
CA TYR A 55 -8.75 10.24 10.68
C TYR A 55 -7.29 10.63 10.41
N TYR A 56 -6.98 11.04 9.18
CA TYR A 56 -5.63 11.42 8.79
C TYR A 56 -5.14 12.67 9.53
N GLN A 57 -6.02 13.63 9.78
CA GLN A 57 -5.66 14.82 10.54
C GLN A 57 -5.39 14.51 12.01
N LEU A 58 -6.15 13.59 12.63
CA LEU A 58 -5.94 13.21 14.02
C LEU A 58 -4.67 12.38 14.22
N TYR A 59 -4.46 11.34 13.40
CA TYR A 59 -3.44 10.33 13.63
C TYR A 59 -2.14 10.56 12.87
N TYR A 60 -2.18 11.25 11.73
CA TYR A 60 -1.03 11.46 10.86
C TYR A 60 -0.67 12.94 10.66
N LYS A 61 -1.49 13.88 11.19
CA LYS A 61 -1.36 15.33 10.97
C LYS A 61 -1.36 15.71 9.49
N ILE A 62 -1.99 14.89 8.66
CA ILE A 62 -2.17 15.12 7.23
C ILE A 62 -3.53 15.78 7.02
N GLU A 63 -3.56 16.92 6.33
CA GLU A 63 -4.80 17.50 5.86
C GLU A 63 -5.14 16.90 4.49
N LEU A 64 -6.24 16.15 4.44
CA LEU A 64 -6.71 15.52 3.22
C LEU A 64 -7.73 16.42 2.50
N ASN A 65 -7.53 16.63 1.21
CA ASN A 65 -8.45 17.27 0.27
C ASN A 65 -9.15 16.24 -0.62
N TRP A 66 -10.26 16.64 -1.23
CA TRP A 66 -11.04 15.74 -2.08
C TRP A 66 -10.24 15.26 -3.29
N ASP A 67 -9.43 16.13 -3.88
CA ASP A 67 -8.62 15.82 -5.06
C ASP A 67 -7.46 14.87 -4.75
N ASP A 68 -7.03 14.79 -3.48
CA ASP A 68 -5.99 13.84 -3.07
C ASP A 68 -6.44 12.39 -3.27
N LEU A 69 -7.76 12.13 -3.22
CA LEU A 69 -8.34 10.81 -3.48
C LEU A 69 -8.10 10.30 -4.91
N ALA A 70 -7.78 11.18 -5.85
CA ALA A 70 -7.50 10.79 -7.24
C ALA A 70 -6.14 10.09 -7.39
N VAL A 71 -5.23 10.32 -6.44
CA VAL A 71 -3.84 9.88 -6.47
C VAL A 71 -3.37 9.46 -5.06
N MET A 72 -4.23 8.73 -4.33
CA MET A 72 -3.92 8.31 -2.97
C MET A 72 -2.85 7.24 -2.95
N GLU A 73 -1.83 7.44 -2.11
CA GLU A 73 -0.77 6.45 -1.93
C GLU A 73 -1.35 5.16 -1.31
N ILE A 74 -1.09 4.00 -1.92
CA ILE A 74 -1.53 2.71 -1.43
C ILE A 74 -0.96 2.43 -0.03
N SER A 75 0.27 2.88 0.25
CA SER A 75 0.91 2.71 1.56
C SER A 75 0.11 3.41 2.67
N LEU A 76 -0.40 4.63 2.41
CA LEU A 76 -1.26 5.38 3.32
C LEU A 76 -2.55 4.62 3.58
N LEU A 77 -3.20 4.10 2.53
CA LEU A 77 -4.43 3.31 2.67
C LEU A 77 -4.20 2.01 3.45
N LYS A 78 -3.07 1.33 3.24
CA LYS A 78 -2.67 0.13 4.00
C LYS A 78 -2.38 0.43 5.48
N SER A 79 -1.95 1.66 5.79
CA SER A 79 -1.66 2.09 7.17
C SER A 79 -2.91 2.38 8.01
N ILE A 80 -4.11 2.33 7.41
CA ILE A 80 -5.36 2.61 8.12
C ILE A 80 -5.61 1.54 9.18
N ASP A 81 -5.58 1.96 10.44
CA ASP A 81 -6.11 1.20 11.56
C ASP A 81 -7.64 1.34 11.58
N TYR A 82 -8.33 0.30 11.08
CA TYR A 82 -9.78 0.27 11.00
C TYR A 82 -10.48 0.26 12.36
N ASN A 83 -9.81 -0.14 13.45
CA ASN A 83 -10.40 -0.03 14.78
C ASN A 83 -10.49 1.43 15.19
N LYS A 84 -9.41 2.20 14.97
CA LYS A 84 -9.42 3.66 15.21
C LYS A 84 -10.38 4.37 14.26
N MET A 85 -10.42 3.97 13.00
CA MET A 85 -11.31 4.56 12.01
C MET A 85 -12.79 4.37 12.39
N ALA A 86 -13.15 3.22 12.98
CA ALA A 86 -14.51 2.95 13.46
C ALA A 86 -15.00 3.94 14.55
N PHE A 87 -14.09 4.56 15.30
CA PHE A 87 -14.43 5.54 16.34
C PHE A 87 -14.48 6.98 15.83
N VAL A 88 -14.19 7.22 14.54
CA VAL A 88 -14.30 8.55 13.95
C VAL A 88 -15.77 8.96 13.90
N LYS A 89 -16.09 10.11 14.50
CA LYS A 89 -17.47 10.60 14.61
C LYS A 89 -18.12 10.71 13.23
N GLY A 90 -19.24 10.02 13.06
CA GLY A 90 -19.99 9.99 11.80
C GLY A 90 -19.59 8.86 10.85
N PHE A 91 -18.56 8.08 11.17
CA PHE A 91 -18.17 6.89 10.42
C PHE A 91 -18.88 5.66 10.99
N GLY A 92 -20.17 5.54 10.65
CA GLY A 92 -21.03 4.46 11.12
C GLY A 92 -20.59 3.08 10.62
N PHE A 93 -21.14 2.03 11.22
CA PHE A 93 -20.80 0.63 10.90
C PHE A 93 -20.93 0.30 9.41
N ILE A 94 -22.03 0.71 8.77
CA ILE A 94 -22.28 0.49 7.33
C ILE A 94 -21.24 1.22 6.48
N SER A 95 -20.86 2.45 6.86
CA SER A 95 -19.84 3.22 6.13
C SER A 95 -18.46 2.58 6.23
N LEU A 96 -18.09 2.08 7.42
CA LEU A 96 -16.85 1.33 7.61
C LEU A 96 -16.83 0.03 6.81
N PHE A 97 -17.97 -0.67 6.77
CA PHE A 97 -18.12 -1.90 5.99
C PHE A 97 -17.93 -1.63 4.49
N ASN A 98 -18.66 -0.65 3.94
CA ASN A 98 -18.54 -0.27 2.53
C ASN A 98 -17.14 0.22 2.18
N PHE A 99 -16.49 0.94 3.10
CA PHE A 99 -15.11 1.37 2.90
C PHE A 99 -14.13 0.20 2.87
N LYS A 100 -14.32 -0.82 3.72
CA LYS A 100 -13.50 -2.03 3.67
C LYS A 100 -13.70 -2.83 2.38
N GLU A 101 -14.94 -2.96 1.91
CA GLU A 101 -15.25 -3.56 0.60
C GLU A 101 -14.50 -2.83 -0.53
N LEU A 102 -14.49 -1.50 -0.51
CA LEU A 102 -13.69 -0.70 -1.44
C LEU A 102 -12.19 -0.98 -1.32
N MET A 103 -11.65 -1.09 -0.10
CA MET A 103 -10.24 -1.42 0.08
C MET A 103 -9.90 -2.84 -0.42
N ILE A 104 -10.83 -3.79 -0.39
CA ILE A 104 -10.64 -5.12 -0.95
C ILE A 104 -10.70 -5.08 -2.49
N SER A 105 -11.67 -4.36 -3.08
CA SER A 105 -11.75 -4.24 -4.54
C SER A 105 -10.52 -3.54 -5.12
N CYS A 106 -9.93 -2.60 -4.36
CA CYS A 106 -8.67 -1.96 -4.65
C CYS A 106 -7.42 -2.81 -4.36
N SER A 107 -7.56 -4.06 -3.89
CA SER A 107 -6.45 -4.96 -3.50
C SER A 107 -5.54 -4.39 -2.41
N ILE A 108 -6.07 -3.50 -1.56
CA ILE A 108 -5.38 -2.88 -0.42
C ILE A 108 -5.47 -3.79 0.80
N LEU A 109 -6.65 -4.37 1.03
CA LEU A 109 -6.91 -5.38 2.07
C LEU A 109 -7.00 -6.78 1.46
N LYS A 110 -6.51 -7.80 2.18
CA LYS A 110 -6.75 -9.20 1.79
C LYS A 110 -8.13 -9.65 2.28
N GLU A 111 -8.83 -10.43 1.46
CA GLU A 111 -10.17 -10.95 1.75
C GLU A 111 -10.22 -11.82 3.03
N GLU A 112 -9.10 -12.47 3.36
CA GLU A 112 -8.93 -13.26 4.59
C GLU A 112 -8.98 -12.42 5.86
N GLU A 113 -8.45 -11.19 5.83
CA GLU A 113 -8.50 -10.23 6.96
C GLU A 113 -9.94 -9.73 7.18
N TYR A 114 -10.72 -9.66 6.11
CA TYR A 114 -12.12 -9.25 6.15
C TYR A 114 -13.05 -10.31 6.74
N CYS A 115 -12.81 -11.60 6.45
CA CYS A 115 -13.60 -12.71 6.98
C CYS A 115 -13.54 -12.83 8.52
N GLN A 116 -12.42 -12.46 9.15
CA GLN A 116 -12.29 -12.45 10.61
C GLN A 116 -13.14 -11.35 11.26
N LEU A 117 -13.31 -10.22 10.59
CA LEU A 117 -14.12 -9.09 11.07
C LEU A 117 -15.62 -9.38 10.97
N LYS A 118 -16.07 -10.05 9.90
CA LYS A 118 -17.48 -10.42 9.70
C LYS A 118 -18.04 -11.31 10.81
N LYS A 119 -17.18 -12.10 11.48
CA LYS A 119 -17.53 -12.92 12.66
C LYS A 119 -17.60 -12.13 13.97
N ARG A 120 -16.94 -10.97 14.07
CA ARG A 120 -16.86 -10.17 15.30
C ARG A 120 -18.06 -9.23 15.52
N TYR A 121 -18.88 -9.04 14.49
CA TYR A 121 -20.04 -8.15 14.48
C TYR A 121 -21.36 -8.88 14.16
N ARG A 122 -21.37 -10.22 14.24
CA ARG A 122 -22.59 -11.02 14.44
C ARG A 122 -22.82 -11.22 15.92
#